data_AF-A0A073JGL2-F1
#
_entry.id   AF-A0A073JGL2-F1
#
_cell.length_a   1.000
_cell.length_b   1.000
_cell.length_c   1.000
_cell.angle_alpha   90.00
_cell.angle_beta   90.00
_cell.angle_gamma   90.00
#
_symmetry.space_group_name_H-M   'P 1'
#
loop_
_entity.id
_entity.type
_entity.pdbx_description
1 polymer ?
#
loop_
_entity_poly.entity_id
_entity_poly.type
_entity_poly.pdbx_seq_one_letter_code
_entity_poly.pdbx_strand_id
1 'polypeptide(L)'
;MSNLKLALRALSDAHAAHMAAIVAEEAEQTANGDKSPPAKDLAVAAAAEAVRDAERDLELIKPQSPIDALRKIKALLCEGTTDEAIASILADIERLTDPDCDPLVRLDARCRPLRKLINNTHGSDPLLEDMIEELHQLEAKMLQHVPTTADGLAALANLHWESEGPCSHMGSPDWQDSMRNPAYIAMLNLRTGARLIAGEAIQ
;
A
#
# COMPACT_ATOMS: atom_id res chain seq x y z
N MET A 1 -1.24 -8.58 13.41
CA MET A 1 -1.81 -8.84 12.07
C MET A 1 -2.63 -7.62 11.67
N SER A 2 -2.63 -7.19 10.41
CA SER A 2 -3.43 -6.02 9.99
C SER A 2 -4.93 -6.36 10.01
N ASN A 3 -5.78 -5.38 10.38
CA ASN A 3 -7.24 -5.54 10.40
C ASN A 3 -7.79 -6.05 9.06
N LEU A 4 -7.20 -5.61 7.95
CA LEU A 4 -7.52 -6.11 6.61
C LEU A 4 -7.30 -7.62 6.45
N LYS A 5 -6.19 -8.16 6.96
CA LYS A 5 -5.92 -9.62 6.85
C LYS A 5 -6.93 -10.44 7.64
N LEU A 6 -7.40 -9.92 8.78
CA LEU A 6 -8.43 -10.58 9.58
C LEU A 6 -9.78 -10.57 8.86
N ALA A 7 -10.18 -9.43 8.29
CA ALA A 7 -11.43 -9.33 7.53
C ALA A 7 -11.42 -10.16 6.24
N LEU A 8 -10.31 -10.16 5.49
CA LEU A 8 -10.16 -11.03 4.32
C LEU A 8 -10.28 -12.51 4.68
N ARG A 9 -9.75 -12.91 5.84
CA ARG A 9 -9.88 -14.27 6.34
C ARG A 9 -11.32 -14.58 6.76
N ALA A 10 -11.98 -13.68 7.48
CA ALA A 10 -13.36 -13.83 7.89
C ALA A 10 -14.30 -13.99 6.68
N LEU A 11 -14.12 -13.18 5.64
CA LEU A 11 -14.89 -13.29 4.40
C LEU A 11 -14.62 -14.62 3.67
N SER A 12 -13.35 -15.05 3.61
CA SER A 12 -13.00 -16.36 3.04
C SER A 12 -13.64 -17.52 3.81
N ASP A 13 -13.64 -17.45 5.14
CA ASP A 13 -14.23 -18.47 6.01
C ASP A 13 -15.77 -18.49 5.87
N ALA A 14 -16.41 -17.32 5.72
CA ALA A 14 -17.84 -17.18 5.48
C ALA A 14 -18.26 -17.77 4.12
N HIS A 15 -17.53 -17.49 3.04
CA HIS A 15 -17.78 -18.10 1.74
C HIS A 15 -17.62 -19.62 1.77
N ALA A 16 -16.58 -20.13 2.45
CA ALA A 16 -16.39 -21.57 2.61
C ALA A 16 -17.58 -22.22 3.36
N ALA A 17 -18.08 -21.56 4.41
CA ALA A 17 -19.25 -22.04 5.15
C ALA A 17 -20.53 -22.02 4.31
N HIS A 18 -20.76 -20.96 3.52
CA HIS A 18 -21.91 -20.86 2.63
C HIS A 18 -21.89 -21.93 1.53
N MET A 19 -20.73 -22.13 0.88
CA MET A 19 -20.57 -23.19 -0.12
C MET A 19 -20.75 -24.59 0.48
N ALA A 20 -20.24 -24.84 1.69
CA ALA A 20 -20.44 -26.11 2.37
C ALA A 20 -21.93 -26.36 2.70
N ALA A 21 -22.67 -25.30 3.04
CA ALA A 21 -24.11 -25.38 3.29
C ALA A 21 -24.89 -25.71 2.00
N ILE A 22 -24.57 -25.06 0.87
CA ILE A 22 -25.17 -25.35 -0.44
C ILE A 22 -24.90 -26.80 -0.85
N VAL A 23 -23.64 -27.25 -0.79
CA VAL A 23 -23.27 -28.62 -1.19
C VAL A 23 -23.96 -29.66 -0.30
N ALA A 24 -24.09 -29.39 1.01
CA ALA A 24 -24.80 -30.27 1.92
C ALA A 24 -26.31 -30.34 1.61
N GLU A 25 -26.91 -29.23 1.18
CA GLU A 25 -28.29 -29.17 0.74
C GLU A 25 -28.51 -29.97 -0.56
N GLU A 26 -27.67 -29.74 -1.58
CA GLU A 26 -27.74 -30.44 -2.88
C GLU A 26 -27.58 -31.96 -2.74
N ALA A 27 -26.63 -32.40 -1.92
CA ALA A 27 -26.38 -33.83 -1.66
C ALA A 27 -27.55 -34.53 -0.97
N GLU A 28 -28.34 -33.80 -0.18
CA GLU A 28 -29.52 -34.35 0.49
C GLU A 28 -30.80 -34.26 -0.33
N GLN A 29 -30.99 -33.21 -1.14
CA GLN A 29 -32.09 -33.12 -2.09
C GLN A 29 -32.04 -34.29 -3.09
N THR A 30 -30.84 -34.65 -3.54
CA THR A 30 -30.59 -35.85 -4.35
C THR A 30 -30.85 -37.15 -3.60
N ALA A 31 -30.64 -37.20 -2.28
CA ALA A 31 -30.88 -38.40 -1.47
C ALA A 31 -32.37 -38.59 -1.06
N ASN A 32 -33.11 -37.50 -0.83
CA ASN A 32 -34.46 -37.53 -0.24
C ASN A 32 -35.60 -37.19 -1.23
N GLY A 33 -35.30 -36.92 -2.49
CA GLY A 33 -36.31 -36.69 -3.54
C GLY A 33 -37.09 -35.39 -3.35
N ASP A 34 -36.38 -34.26 -3.29
CA ASP A 34 -36.93 -32.88 -3.25
C ASP A 34 -37.74 -32.47 -2.00
N LYS A 35 -37.80 -33.30 -0.96
CA LYS A 35 -38.43 -32.93 0.31
C LYS A 35 -37.40 -32.32 1.27
N SER A 36 -37.04 -31.05 1.07
CA SER A 36 -36.13 -30.32 1.98
C SER A 36 -36.84 -29.94 3.29
N PRO A 37 -36.24 -30.20 4.48
CA PRO A 37 -36.80 -29.74 5.76
C PRO A 37 -36.47 -28.25 6.04
N PRO A 38 -37.40 -27.47 6.61
CA PRO A 38 -37.29 -26.00 6.77
C PRO A 38 -36.12 -25.52 7.66
N ALA A 39 -35.51 -26.41 8.45
CA ALA A 39 -34.37 -26.08 9.28
C ALA A 39 -33.05 -25.90 8.49
N LYS A 40 -32.96 -26.40 7.25
CA LYS A 40 -31.74 -26.37 6.43
C LYS A 40 -31.71 -25.20 5.46
N ASP A 41 -32.85 -24.81 4.91
CA ASP A 41 -33.02 -23.52 4.21
C ASP A 41 -32.60 -22.33 5.10
N LEU A 42 -32.87 -22.45 6.41
CA LEU A 42 -32.41 -21.49 7.42
C LEU A 42 -30.89 -21.48 7.60
N ALA A 43 -30.19 -22.61 7.41
CA ALA A 43 -28.75 -22.71 7.54
C ALA A 43 -28.02 -22.08 6.33
N VAL A 44 -28.52 -22.29 5.12
CA VAL A 44 -28.00 -21.65 3.90
C VAL A 44 -28.25 -20.14 3.94
N ALA A 45 -29.45 -19.72 4.37
CA ALA A 45 -29.77 -18.31 4.56
C ALA A 45 -28.90 -17.64 5.64
N ALA A 46 -28.66 -18.31 6.77
CA ALA A 46 -27.78 -17.80 7.82
C ALA A 46 -26.32 -17.68 7.35
N ALA A 47 -25.83 -18.64 6.57
CA ALA A 47 -24.48 -18.59 5.99
C ALA A 47 -24.37 -17.47 4.94
N ALA A 48 -25.41 -17.23 4.15
CA ALA A 48 -25.46 -16.11 3.21
C ALA A 48 -25.43 -14.76 3.94
N GLU A 49 -26.13 -14.64 5.06
CA GLU A 49 -26.10 -13.42 5.90
C GLU A 49 -24.71 -13.18 6.49
N ALA A 50 -24.02 -14.24 6.96
CA ALA A 50 -22.66 -14.14 7.46
C ALA A 50 -21.65 -13.68 6.37
N VAL A 51 -21.87 -14.05 5.11
CA VAL A 51 -21.09 -13.52 3.98
C VAL A 51 -21.34 -12.02 3.82
N ARG A 52 -22.61 -11.58 3.80
CA ARG A 52 -22.97 -10.15 3.68
C ARG A 52 -22.38 -9.31 4.82
N ASP A 53 -22.43 -9.80 6.05
CA ASP A 53 -21.84 -9.12 7.20
C ASP A 53 -20.31 -8.99 7.05
N ALA A 54 -19.63 -10.05 6.61
CA ALA A 54 -18.19 -10.03 6.38
C ALA A 54 -17.77 -9.12 5.21
N GLU A 55 -18.59 -9.02 4.16
CA GLU A 55 -18.41 -8.07 3.06
C GLU A 55 -18.51 -6.63 3.56
N ARG A 56 -19.56 -6.31 4.32
CA ARG A 56 -19.75 -4.98 4.91
C ARG A 56 -18.61 -4.60 5.86
N ASP A 57 -18.14 -5.54 6.68
CA ASP A 57 -16.99 -5.32 7.55
C ASP A 57 -15.71 -5.03 6.74
N LEU A 58 -15.52 -5.71 5.61
CA LEU A 58 -14.38 -5.49 4.72
C LEU A 58 -14.48 -4.13 4.00
N GLU A 59 -15.67 -3.71 3.58
CA GLU A 59 -15.91 -2.39 2.97
C GLU A 59 -15.45 -1.24 3.87
N LEU A 60 -15.72 -1.33 5.17
CA LEU A 60 -15.36 -0.32 6.17
C LEU A 60 -13.85 -0.18 6.41
N ILE A 61 -13.05 -1.17 5.99
CA ILE A 61 -11.60 -1.16 6.18
C ILE A 61 -10.92 -0.37 5.07
N LYS A 62 -10.16 0.66 5.47
CA LYS A 62 -9.32 1.44 4.56
C LYS A 62 -8.00 0.71 4.28
N PRO A 63 -7.70 0.32 3.02
CA PRO A 63 -6.44 -0.30 2.63
C PRO A 63 -5.27 0.67 2.81
N GLN A 64 -4.12 0.17 3.25
CA GLN A 64 -2.95 1.01 3.52
C GLN A 64 -1.96 1.08 2.35
N SER A 65 -2.16 0.25 1.33
CA SER A 65 -1.29 0.17 0.16
C SER A 65 -2.09 -0.20 -1.10
N PRO A 66 -1.55 0.05 -2.31
CA PRO A 66 -2.17 -0.41 -3.56
C PRO A 66 -2.38 -1.92 -3.60
N ILE A 67 -1.43 -2.71 -3.06
CA ILE A 67 -1.57 -4.17 -2.96
C ILE A 67 -2.74 -4.56 -2.04
N ASP A 68 -2.92 -3.84 -0.94
CA ASP A 68 -4.05 -4.09 -0.03
C ASP A 68 -5.39 -3.72 -0.66
N ALA A 69 -5.44 -2.64 -1.44
CA ALA A 69 -6.62 -2.30 -2.24
C ALA A 69 -6.92 -3.38 -3.27
N LEU A 70 -5.93 -3.90 -4.00
CA LEU A 70 -6.10 -5.00 -4.95
C LEU A 70 -6.61 -6.28 -4.27
N ARG A 71 -6.15 -6.58 -3.05
CA ARG A 71 -6.67 -7.72 -2.27
C ARG A 71 -8.13 -7.52 -1.88
N LYS A 72 -8.50 -6.32 -1.43
CA LYS A 72 -9.89 -5.95 -1.11
C LYS A 72 -10.78 -6.04 -2.35
N ILE A 73 -10.36 -5.46 -3.48
CA ILE A 73 -11.04 -5.53 -4.77
C ILE A 73 -11.27 -6.98 -5.20
N LYS A 74 -10.21 -7.81 -5.17
CA LYS A 74 -10.32 -9.24 -5.52
C LYS A 74 -11.36 -9.96 -4.65
N ALA A 75 -11.41 -9.64 -3.36
CA ALA A 75 -12.33 -10.29 -2.43
C ALA A 75 -13.79 -9.84 -2.63
N LEU A 76 -14.01 -8.58 -3.01
CA LEU A 76 -15.36 -8.01 -3.21
C LEU A 76 -15.93 -8.21 -4.64
N LEU A 77 -15.09 -8.52 -5.63
CA LEU A 77 -15.49 -8.74 -7.04
C LEU A 77 -16.17 -10.11 -7.32
N CYS A 78 -16.63 -10.82 -6.29
CA CYS A 78 -17.41 -12.05 -6.48
C CYS A 78 -18.86 -11.73 -6.91
N GLU A 79 -19.59 -12.73 -7.44
CA GLU A 79 -20.99 -12.57 -7.87
C GLU A 79 -21.84 -11.93 -6.76
N GLY A 80 -22.38 -10.73 -7.00
CA GLY A 80 -23.16 -9.97 -6.02
C GLY A 80 -22.56 -8.65 -5.56
N THR A 81 -21.48 -8.15 -6.19
CA THR A 81 -20.88 -6.84 -5.85
C THR A 81 -21.93 -5.72 -5.80
N THR A 82 -22.07 -5.08 -4.65
CA THR A 82 -23.01 -3.98 -4.40
C THR A 82 -22.49 -2.65 -4.96
N ASP A 83 -23.40 -1.71 -5.22
CA ASP A 83 -23.01 -0.35 -5.61
C ASP A 83 -22.17 0.33 -4.51
N GLU A 84 -22.43 0.00 -3.24
CA GLU A 84 -21.66 0.45 -2.09
C GLU A 84 -20.22 -0.09 -2.09
N ALA A 85 -20.02 -1.37 -2.42
CA ALA A 85 -18.68 -1.97 -2.56
C ALA A 85 -17.90 -1.28 -3.68
N ILE A 86 -18.54 -1.02 -4.82
CA ILE A 86 -17.94 -0.30 -5.96
C ILE A 86 -17.55 1.12 -5.54
N ALA A 87 -18.44 1.86 -4.88
CA ALA A 87 -18.17 3.22 -4.41
C ALA A 87 -17.01 3.24 -3.41
N SER A 88 -16.96 2.29 -2.47
CA SER A 88 -15.84 2.11 -1.54
C SER A 88 -14.52 1.85 -2.28
N ILE A 89 -14.52 0.97 -3.29
CA ILE A 89 -13.33 0.68 -4.10
C ILE A 89 -12.84 1.94 -4.82
N LEU A 90 -13.74 2.70 -5.44
CA LEU A 90 -13.38 3.93 -6.16
C LEU A 90 -12.82 4.99 -5.21
N ALA A 91 -13.42 5.18 -4.03
CA ALA A 91 -12.91 6.10 -3.01
C ALA A 91 -11.53 5.68 -2.49
N ASP A 92 -11.28 4.37 -2.36
CA ASP A 92 -9.98 3.85 -1.97
C ASP A 92 -8.92 4.07 -3.06
N ILE A 93 -9.27 3.90 -4.33
CA ILE A 93 -8.40 4.21 -5.46
C ILE A 93 -8.06 5.70 -5.46
N GLU A 94 -9.07 6.57 -5.43
CA GLU A 94 -8.90 8.03 -5.43
C GLU A 94 -7.95 8.46 -4.32
N ARG A 95 -8.18 7.99 -3.08
CA ARG A 95 -7.31 8.29 -1.92
C ARG A 95 -5.89 7.77 -2.08
N LEU A 96 -5.70 6.57 -2.66
CA LEU A 96 -4.37 5.99 -2.85
C LEU A 96 -3.61 6.62 -4.02
N THR A 97 -4.32 7.27 -4.94
CA THR A 97 -3.73 8.02 -6.05
C THR A 97 -3.59 9.52 -5.78
N ASP A 98 -4.17 10.01 -4.68
CA ASP A 98 -4.10 11.41 -4.26
C ASP A 98 -2.67 11.78 -3.79
N PRO A 99 -1.96 12.66 -4.50
CA PRO A 99 -0.61 13.13 -4.13
C PRO A 99 -0.55 13.75 -2.73
N ASP A 100 -1.62 14.43 -2.30
CA ASP A 100 -1.67 15.10 -1.00
C ASP A 100 -1.78 14.10 0.17
N CYS A 101 -2.15 12.86 -0.12
CA CYS A 101 -2.31 11.78 0.85
C CYS A 101 -1.10 10.85 0.96
N ASP A 102 -0.08 10.97 0.11
CA ASP A 102 1.09 10.10 0.15
C ASP A 102 2.00 10.44 1.37
N PRO A 103 2.16 9.53 2.35
CA PRO A 103 2.99 9.78 3.52
C PRO A 103 4.44 10.11 3.17
N LEU A 104 4.98 9.55 2.08
CA LEU A 104 6.35 9.80 1.65
C LEU A 104 6.53 11.23 1.16
N VAL A 105 5.54 11.78 0.47
CA VAL A 105 5.57 13.18 0.00
C VAL A 105 5.58 14.13 1.20
N ARG A 106 4.71 13.87 2.19
CA ARG A 106 4.65 14.68 3.42
C ARG A 106 5.93 14.60 4.25
N LEU A 107 6.53 13.42 4.36
CA LEU A 107 7.79 13.22 5.07
C LEU A 107 8.96 13.86 4.30
N ASP A 108 9.05 13.70 2.99
CA ASP A 108 10.08 14.31 2.15
C ASP A 108 10.04 15.83 2.17
N ALA A 109 8.85 16.43 2.20
CA ALA A 109 8.67 17.87 2.37
C ALA A 109 9.26 18.40 3.70
N ARG A 110 9.41 17.55 4.73
CA ARG A 110 10.11 17.87 5.98
C ARG A 110 11.60 17.57 5.90
N CYS A 111 12.00 16.48 5.25
CA CYS A 111 13.40 16.11 5.06
C CYS A 111 14.18 17.15 4.23
N ARG A 112 13.62 17.60 3.09
CA ARG A 112 14.29 18.54 2.17
C ARG A 112 14.82 19.82 2.84
N PRO A 113 14.01 20.61 3.57
CA PRO A 113 14.49 21.83 4.21
C PRO A 113 15.50 21.53 5.33
N LEU A 114 15.28 20.46 6.10
CA LEU A 114 16.19 20.05 7.18
C LEU A 114 17.57 19.64 6.64
N ARG A 115 17.59 18.83 5.57
CA ARG A 115 18.83 18.41 4.90
C ARG A 115 19.57 19.60 4.29
N LYS A 116 18.84 20.54 3.66
CA LYS A 116 19.41 21.80 3.18
C LYS A 116 20.01 22.63 4.33
N LEU A 117 19.36 22.67 5.48
CA LEU A 117 19.86 23.38 6.65
C LEU A 117 21.15 22.74 7.14
N ILE A 118 21.16 21.41 7.39
CA ILE A 118 22.33 20.63 7.81
C ILE A 118 23.53 20.88 6.89
N ASN A 119 23.35 20.79 5.57
CA ASN A 119 24.43 20.98 4.60
C ASN A 119 25.02 22.40 4.58
N ASN A 120 24.30 23.40 5.10
CA ASN A 120 24.76 24.79 5.17
C ASN A 120 25.17 25.21 6.60
N THR A 121 24.99 24.34 7.60
CA THR A 121 25.33 24.63 8.99
C THR A 121 26.81 24.34 9.25
N HIS A 122 27.47 25.23 9.99
CA HIS A 122 28.84 25.00 10.42
C HIS A 122 28.92 23.82 11.40
N GLY A 123 29.96 22.99 11.27
CA GLY A 123 30.18 21.81 12.12
C GLY A 123 30.32 22.07 13.63
N SER A 124 30.38 23.34 14.06
CA SER A 124 30.47 23.75 15.47
C SER A 124 29.13 24.24 16.03
N ASP A 125 28.05 24.22 15.24
CA ASP A 125 26.73 24.58 15.72
C ASP A 125 26.22 23.54 16.72
N PRO A 126 25.84 23.93 17.94
CA PRO A 126 25.37 23.00 18.97
C PRO A 126 24.07 22.28 18.60
N LEU A 127 23.30 22.77 17.63
CA LEU A 127 22.05 22.15 17.18
C LEU A 127 22.25 21.16 16.03
N LEU A 128 23.46 21.03 15.49
CA LEU A 128 23.73 20.18 14.32
C LEU A 128 23.44 18.71 14.61
N GLU A 129 23.80 18.20 15.78
CA GLU A 129 23.53 16.81 16.18
C GLU A 129 22.03 16.53 16.26
N ASP A 130 21.27 17.42 16.92
CA ASP A 130 19.81 17.29 17.05
C ASP A 130 19.11 17.31 15.67
N MET A 131 19.59 18.18 14.76
CA MET A 131 19.06 18.26 13.40
C MET A 131 19.34 16.99 12.59
N ILE A 132 20.55 16.43 12.71
CA ILE A 132 20.91 15.17 12.06
C ILE A 132 20.06 14.03 12.63
N GLU A 133 19.84 13.99 13.94
CA GLU A 133 18.99 12.98 14.57
C GLU A 133 17.55 13.09 14.06
N GLU A 134 16.95 14.29 14.01
CA GLU A 134 15.61 14.47 13.45
C GLU A 134 15.55 14.01 11.99
N LEU A 135 16.57 14.31 11.18
CA LEU A 135 16.63 13.86 9.80
C LEU A 135 16.62 12.33 9.72
N HIS A 136 17.47 11.65 10.49
CA HIS A 136 17.49 10.18 10.53
C HIS A 136 16.16 9.59 11.00
N GLN A 137 15.48 10.21 11.96
CA GLN A 137 14.15 9.76 12.40
C GLN A 137 13.09 9.89 11.30
N LEU A 138 13.15 10.95 10.49
CA LEU A 138 12.25 11.13 9.36
C LEU A 138 12.54 10.12 8.24
N GLU A 139 13.81 9.91 7.91
CA GLU A 139 14.25 8.93 6.92
C GLU A 139 13.87 7.51 7.32
N ALA A 140 14.06 7.14 8.60
CA ALA A 140 13.63 5.86 9.14
C ALA A 140 12.11 5.67 9.06
N LYS A 141 11.31 6.74 9.19
CA LYS A 141 9.86 6.70 8.97
C LYS A 141 9.53 6.53 7.48
N MET A 142 10.24 7.22 6.58
CA MET A 142 10.04 7.06 5.14
C MET A 142 10.24 5.61 4.69
N LEU A 143 11.28 4.93 5.19
CA LEU A 143 11.56 3.53 4.86
C LEU A 143 10.47 2.53 5.34
N GLN A 144 9.54 2.96 6.19
CA GLN A 144 8.40 2.14 6.64
C GLN A 144 7.19 2.23 5.69
N HIS A 145 7.21 3.17 4.74
CA HIS A 145 6.11 3.40 3.82
C HIS A 145 6.42 2.87 2.42
N VAL A 146 5.39 2.33 1.76
CA VAL A 146 5.44 1.94 0.35
C VAL A 146 4.87 3.08 -0.48
N PRO A 147 5.54 3.51 -1.56
CA PRO A 147 5.05 4.60 -2.39
C PRO A 147 3.71 4.25 -3.03
N THR A 148 2.80 5.21 -2.99
CA THR A 148 1.43 5.08 -3.53
C THR A 148 1.22 5.96 -4.77
N THR A 149 2.07 6.98 -4.92
CA THR A 149 2.05 7.95 -6.02
C THR A 149 3.42 8.04 -6.69
N ALA A 150 3.46 8.69 -7.85
CA ALA A 150 4.72 8.97 -8.55
C ALA A 150 5.65 9.88 -7.71
N ASP A 151 5.07 10.88 -7.02
CA ASP A 151 5.78 11.77 -6.11
C ASP A 151 6.37 11.01 -4.92
N GLY A 152 5.60 10.10 -4.31
CA GLY A 152 6.07 9.25 -3.23
C GLY A 152 7.20 8.32 -3.68
N LEU A 153 7.12 7.78 -4.91
CA LEU A 153 8.19 6.98 -5.50
C LEU A 153 9.45 7.83 -5.74
N ALA A 154 9.29 9.06 -6.22
CA ALA A 154 10.39 10.00 -6.42
C ALA A 154 11.07 10.37 -5.09
N ALA A 155 10.29 10.61 -4.03
CA ALA A 155 10.77 10.86 -2.68
C ALA A 155 11.60 9.68 -2.14
N LEU A 156 11.09 8.44 -2.26
CA LEU A 156 11.80 7.26 -1.79
C LEU A 156 13.07 6.96 -2.61
N ALA A 157 13.00 7.11 -3.93
CA ALA A 157 14.17 6.94 -4.80
C ALA A 157 15.24 8.00 -4.50
N ASN A 158 14.83 9.23 -4.17
CA ASN A 158 15.74 10.27 -3.74
C ASN A 158 16.39 9.95 -2.39
N LEU A 159 15.65 9.39 -1.43
CA LEU A 159 16.21 8.93 -0.17
C LEU A 159 17.32 7.90 -0.37
N HIS A 160 17.05 6.82 -1.12
CA HIS A 160 18.05 5.79 -1.40
C HIS A 160 19.27 6.32 -2.13
N TRP A 161 19.09 7.23 -3.10
CA TRP A 161 20.22 7.87 -3.77
C TRP A 161 21.14 8.62 -2.78
N GLU A 162 20.55 9.28 -1.80
CA GLU A 162 21.29 10.15 -0.88
C GLU A 162 21.93 9.35 0.26
N SER A 163 21.36 8.21 0.65
CA SER A 163 21.90 7.33 1.68
C SER A 163 22.90 6.28 1.15
N GLU A 164 22.66 5.75 -0.05
CA GLU A 164 23.40 4.60 -0.60
C GLU A 164 24.13 4.93 -1.91
N GLY A 165 23.88 6.10 -2.51
CA GLY A 165 24.51 6.51 -3.76
C GLY A 165 25.98 6.92 -3.63
N PRO A 166 26.60 7.33 -4.74
CA PRO A 166 28.01 7.72 -4.74
C PRO A 166 28.25 8.97 -3.87
N CYS A 167 29.24 8.91 -2.96
CA CYS A 167 29.68 10.07 -2.19
C CYS A 167 30.53 11.07 -2.99
N SER A 168 30.93 10.70 -4.21
CA SER A 168 31.78 11.52 -5.09
C SER A 168 30.96 12.55 -5.86
N HIS A 169 31.59 13.70 -6.14
CA HIS A 169 30.95 14.79 -6.87
C HIS A 169 30.59 14.38 -8.31
N MET A 170 29.36 14.66 -8.73
CA MET A 170 28.89 14.32 -10.08
C MET A 170 29.81 14.86 -11.17
N GLY A 171 30.17 14.01 -12.12
CA GLY A 171 31.08 14.35 -13.23
C GLY A 171 32.57 14.20 -12.92
N SER A 172 32.97 13.95 -11.66
CA SER A 172 34.36 13.63 -11.33
C SER A 172 34.78 12.24 -11.87
N PRO A 173 36.08 11.96 -12.02
CA PRO A 173 36.55 10.62 -12.38
C PRO A 173 36.07 9.54 -11.40
N ASP A 174 36.13 9.82 -10.09
CA ASP A 174 35.67 8.89 -9.05
C ASP A 174 34.15 8.63 -9.13
N TRP A 175 33.37 9.63 -9.56
CA TRP A 175 31.95 9.47 -9.81
C TRP A 175 31.71 8.61 -11.05
N GLN A 176 32.44 8.85 -12.15
CA GLN A 176 32.32 8.03 -13.36
C GLN A 176 32.66 6.56 -13.10
N ASP A 177 33.69 6.31 -12.28
CA ASP A 177 34.06 4.95 -11.87
C ASP A 177 33.01 4.33 -10.92
N SER A 178 32.43 5.11 -10.01
CA SER A 178 31.31 4.67 -9.17
C SER A 178 30.08 4.31 -10.01
N MET A 179 29.82 5.07 -11.07
CA MET A 179 28.71 4.84 -12.01
C MET A 179 28.92 3.62 -12.91
N ARG A 180 30.02 2.85 -12.76
CA ARG A 180 30.12 1.50 -13.32
C ARG A 180 29.35 0.46 -12.51
N ASN A 181 28.92 0.80 -11.29
CA ASN A 181 28.08 -0.07 -10.46
C ASN A 181 26.64 -0.11 -11.02
N PRO A 182 26.13 -1.28 -11.45
CA PRO A 182 24.77 -1.41 -11.97
C PRO A 182 23.68 -0.97 -10.99
N ALA A 183 23.90 -1.12 -9.68
CA ALA A 183 22.95 -0.69 -8.66
C ALA A 183 22.81 0.84 -8.64
N TYR A 184 23.91 1.58 -8.80
CA TYR A 184 23.90 3.05 -8.84
C TYR A 184 23.25 3.56 -10.12
N ILE A 185 23.49 2.92 -11.26
CA ILE A 185 22.78 3.22 -12.50
C ILE A 185 21.28 2.98 -12.34
N ALA A 186 20.88 1.86 -11.74
CA ALA A 186 19.47 1.52 -11.52
C ALA A 186 18.79 2.54 -10.59
N MET A 187 19.43 2.93 -9.49
CA MET A 187 18.91 3.96 -8.58
C MET A 187 18.81 5.32 -9.25
N LEU A 188 19.82 5.72 -10.03
CA LEU A 188 19.78 6.99 -10.79
C LEU A 188 18.62 7.00 -11.78
N ASN A 189 18.44 5.91 -12.53
CA ASN A 189 17.34 5.76 -13.48
C ASN A 189 15.98 5.76 -12.79
N LEU A 190 15.86 5.08 -11.65
CA LEU A 190 14.64 5.06 -10.85
C LEU A 190 14.30 6.46 -10.34
N ARG A 191 15.28 7.18 -9.78
CA ARG A 191 15.13 8.56 -9.31
C ARG A 191 14.70 9.49 -10.43
N THR A 192 15.39 9.43 -11.57
CA THR A 192 15.12 10.30 -12.72
C THR A 192 13.78 9.98 -13.37
N GLY A 193 13.47 8.69 -13.54
CA GLY A 193 12.20 8.22 -14.08
C GLY A 193 11.01 8.56 -13.19
N ALA A 194 11.14 8.37 -11.87
CA ALA A 194 10.08 8.70 -10.92
C ALA A 194 9.76 10.21 -10.93
N ARG A 195 10.79 11.07 -10.95
CA ARG A 195 10.62 12.54 -11.08
C ARG A 195 9.95 12.95 -12.38
N LEU A 196 10.33 12.32 -13.50
CA LEU A 196 9.69 12.56 -14.79
C LEU A 196 8.20 12.19 -14.77
N ILE A 197 7.84 11.05 -14.16
CA ILE A 197 6.43 10.63 -14.03
C ILE A 197 5.66 11.57 -13.09
N ALA A 198 6.31 12.07 -12.04
CA ALA A 198 5.79 13.09 -11.13
C ALA A 198 5.60 14.48 -11.79
N GLY A 199 6.08 14.69 -13.02
CA GLY A 199 6.03 15.99 -13.68
C GLY A 199 7.02 17.01 -13.15
N GLU A 200 7.99 16.60 -12.34
CA GLU A 200 9.11 17.45 -11.92
C GLU A 200 10.09 17.61 -13.09
N ALA A 201 10.39 18.85 -13.46
CA ALA A 201 11.43 19.12 -14.46
C ALA A 201 12.79 18.64 -13.94
N ILE A 202 13.53 17.92 -14.78
CA ILE A 202 14.92 17.53 -14.49
C ILE A 202 15.73 18.82 -14.31
N GLN A 203 15.99 19.22 -13.07
CA GLN A 203 16.95 20.27 -12.71
C GLN A 203 18.30 19.63 -12.39
#